data_AF-A0A9P6C1F6-F1
#
_entry.id   AF-A0A9P6C1F6-F1
#
_cell.length_a   1.000
_cell.length_b   1.000
_cell.length_c   1.000
_cell.angle_alpha   90.00
_cell.angle_beta   90.00
_cell.angle_gamma   90.00
#
_symmetry.space_group_name_H-M   'P 1'
#
loop_
_entity.id
_entity.type
_entity.pdbx_description
1 polymer ?
#
loop_
_entity_poly.entity_id
_entity_poly.type
_entity_poly.pdbx_seq_one_letter_code
_entity_poly.pdbx_strand_id
1 'polypeptide(L)'
;MSASQQSQGFAYPITGYAQPVTSESSVAAATPAATQPATQPGASTSTQSQTRQAAEEARKDRTLAEFMLMLDDYEPLIPNEVTDYYLQRVGFECEDVRLKRLLSLAAQKFVSDIAADAYQHARIRTNAAGGRARVNQPFAGAGHVKDKTRTTLTMEDLSAALAEYGINSRKPEYYM
;
A
#
# COMPACT_ATOMS: atom_id res chain seq x y z
N MET A 1 5.66 58.79 -5.28
CA MET A 1 6.95 58.68 -4.56
C MET A 1 7.06 57.27 -4.04
N SER A 2 8.03 56.55 -4.60
CA SER A 2 8.32 55.13 -4.41
C SER A 2 8.97 54.85 -3.05
N ALA A 3 8.70 53.67 -2.49
CA ALA A 3 9.49 52.86 -1.54
C ALA A 3 8.50 52.02 -0.70
N SER A 4 8.68 50.75 -0.39
CA SER A 4 9.73 49.78 -0.68
C SER A 4 9.17 48.42 -0.23
N GLN A 5 9.39 47.44 -1.09
CA GLN A 5 9.03 46.03 -0.97
C GLN A 5 9.82 45.38 0.19
N GLN A 6 9.14 44.64 1.08
CA GLN A 6 9.80 43.77 2.06
C GLN A 6 9.28 42.34 1.91
N SER A 7 10.05 41.56 1.15
CA SER A 7 9.89 40.12 0.98
C SER A 7 10.58 39.41 2.15
N GLN A 8 9.81 38.66 2.94
CA GLN A 8 10.35 37.70 3.91
C GLN A 8 10.24 36.30 3.32
N GLY A 9 11.37 35.81 2.79
CA GLY A 9 11.51 34.43 2.31
C GLY A 9 11.92 33.52 3.46
N PHE A 10 11.09 32.51 3.73
CA PHE A 10 11.36 31.45 4.70
C PHE A 10 12.41 30.47 4.14
N ALA A 11 13.49 30.27 4.90
CA ALA A 11 14.54 29.30 4.61
C ALA A 11 14.24 27.97 5.31
N TYR A 12 14.26 26.86 4.56
CA TYR A 12 14.25 25.51 5.13
C TYR A 12 15.65 24.90 5.01
N PRO A 13 16.25 24.37 6.09
CA PRO A 13 17.48 23.60 5.99
C PRO A 13 17.21 22.17 5.52
N ILE A 14 17.94 21.75 4.48
CA ILE A 14 17.99 20.40 3.93
C ILE A 14 18.90 19.55 4.83
N THR A 15 18.38 18.46 5.39
CA THR A 15 19.14 17.47 6.16
C THR A 15 19.83 16.50 5.19
N GLY A 16 21.07 16.81 4.82
CA GLY A 16 21.96 15.89 4.10
C GLY A 16 22.86 15.15 5.08
N TYR A 17 22.72 13.83 5.17
CA TYR A 17 23.66 12.97 5.89
C TYR A 17 24.69 12.40 4.92
N ALA A 18 25.97 12.55 5.27
CA ALA A 18 27.10 11.62 5.08
C ALA A 18 28.39 12.35 4.68
N GLN A 19 29.28 12.53 5.66
CA GLN A 19 30.72 12.75 5.42
C GLN A 19 31.47 11.42 5.55
N PRO A 20 32.55 11.20 4.77
CA PRO A 20 33.45 10.07 4.95
C PRO A 20 34.51 10.44 6.00
N VAL A 21 34.55 9.72 7.12
CA VAL A 21 35.66 9.84 8.08
C VAL A 21 36.81 8.93 7.67
N THR A 22 37.97 9.57 7.65
CA THR A 22 39.30 9.11 7.34
C THR A 22 39.79 8.03 8.30
N SER A 23 40.49 7.06 7.73
CA SER A 23 41.24 6.00 8.39
C SER A 23 42.46 6.54 9.13
N GLU A 24 42.52 6.33 10.44
CA GLU A 24 43.75 6.39 11.24
C GLU A 24 44.12 4.99 11.76
N SER A 25 45.36 4.64 11.46
CA SER A 25 46.05 3.42 11.85
C SER A 25 46.32 3.38 13.35
N SER A 26 46.13 2.21 13.97
CA SER A 26 46.90 1.85 15.16
C SER A 26 47.27 0.36 15.17
N VAL A 27 48.56 0.20 15.42
CA VAL A 27 49.43 -0.97 15.59
C VAL A 27 48.94 -2.03 16.59
N ALA A 28 49.17 -3.31 16.28
CA ALA A 28 49.66 -4.33 17.23
C ALA A 28 50.08 -5.63 16.51
N ALA A 29 51.20 -6.19 16.95
CA ALA A 29 51.98 -7.26 16.33
C ALA A 29 51.57 -8.68 16.78
N ALA A 30 51.84 -9.68 15.93
CA ALA A 30 52.36 -11.01 16.32
C ALA A 30 52.84 -11.82 15.10
N THR A 31 53.93 -12.58 15.31
CA THR A 31 54.83 -13.25 14.36
C THR A 31 54.36 -14.68 13.93
N PRO A 32 55.12 -15.52 13.18
CA PRO A 32 54.62 -16.24 12.01
C PRO A 32 54.52 -17.78 12.17
N ALA A 33 53.79 -18.47 11.29
CA ALA A 33 53.96 -19.90 11.05
C ALA A 33 53.46 -20.32 9.65
N ALA A 34 54.15 -21.29 9.07
CA ALA A 34 54.20 -21.61 7.65
C ALA A 34 53.12 -22.59 7.14
N THR A 35 53.00 -22.62 5.80
CA THR A 35 52.79 -23.79 4.92
C THR A 35 51.49 -23.80 4.09
N GLN A 36 51.72 -23.75 2.76
CA GLN A 36 50.85 -23.99 1.58
C GLN A 36 50.11 -25.35 1.60
N PRO A 37 49.13 -25.67 0.71
CA PRO A 37 49.09 -25.29 -0.71
C PRO A 37 47.72 -24.97 -1.35
N ALA A 38 47.83 -24.45 -2.58
CA ALA A 38 46.77 -24.07 -3.48
C ALA A 38 45.98 -25.26 -4.07
N THR A 39 44.65 -25.13 -4.12
CA THR A 39 43.80 -25.89 -5.05
C THR A 39 42.50 -25.12 -5.37
N GLN A 40 42.39 -24.72 -6.65
CA GLN A 40 41.16 -24.47 -7.46
C GLN A 40 40.17 -23.34 -7.10
N PRO A 41 39.92 -22.39 -8.03
CA PRO A 41 38.71 -21.57 -8.04
C PRO A 41 37.62 -22.27 -8.87
N GLY A 42 36.62 -22.86 -8.21
CA GLY A 42 35.52 -23.51 -8.90
C GLY A 42 34.33 -23.78 -7.98
N ALA A 43 33.22 -23.12 -8.28
CA ALA A 43 31.84 -23.38 -7.81
C ALA A 43 31.52 -23.07 -6.32
N SER A 44 30.90 -21.92 -6.07
CA SER A 44 29.92 -21.73 -4.97
C SER A 44 29.23 -20.35 -5.01
N THR A 45 28.61 -20.01 -6.13
CA THR A 45 27.73 -18.81 -6.22
C THR A 45 26.23 -19.13 -6.11
N SER A 46 25.82 -20.40 -5.97
CA SER A 46 24.41 -20.80 -5.89
C SER A 46 23.84 -20.95 -4.47
N THR A 47 24.68 -21.20 -3.46
CA THR A 47 24.23 -21.43 -2.07
C THR A 47 23.93 -20.14 -1.28
N GLN A 48 24.52 -18.99 -1.63
CA GLN A 48 24.26 -17.72 -0.94
C GLN A 48 22.84 -17.17 -1.19
N SER A 49 22.25 -17.48 -2.35
CA SER A 49 20.91 -17.01 -2.74
C SER A 49 19.80 -17.68 -1.91
N GLN A 50 19.95 -18.97 -1.59
CA GLN A 50 18.97 -19.73 -0.80
C GLN A 50 18.94 -19.30 0.67
N THR A 51 20.10 -18.98 1.26
CA THR A 51 20.19 -18.51 2.66
C THR A 51 19.55 -17.12 2.86
N ARG A 52 19.64 -16.22 1.86
CA ARG A 52 18.98 -14.91 1.91
C ARG A 52 17.46 -15.02 1.84
N GLN A 53 16.94 -15.85 0.93
CA GLN A 53 15.50 -16.09 0.79
C GLN A 53 14.90 -16.70 2.07
N ALA A 54 15.56 -17.72 2.64
CA ALA A 54 15.13 -18.33 3.90
C ALA A 54 15.15 -17.35 5.08
N ALA A 55 16.13 -16.43 5.13
CA ALA A 55 16.17 -15.38 6.16
C ALA A 55 15.05 -14.34 5.99
N GLU A 56 14.63 -14.05 4.76
CA GLU A 56 13.49 -13.17 4.47
C GLU A 56 12.15 -13.84 4.81
N GLU A 57 11.98 -15.12 4.50
CA GLU A 57 10.81 -15.92 4.88
C GLU A 57 10.70 -16.03 6.40
N ALA A 58 11.79 -16.35 7.11
CA ALA A 58 11.78 -16.40 8.57
C ALA A 58 11.45 -15.04 9.22
N ARG A 59 11.86 -13.92 8.59
CA ARG A 59 11.44 -12.58 9.02
C ARG A 59 9.95 -12.37 8.79
N LYS A 60 9.41 -12.78 7.63
CA LYS A 60 7.97 -12.71 7.32
C LYS A 60 7.15 -13.57 8.28
N ASP A 61 7.60 -14.78 8.60
CA ASP A 61 6.92 -15.69 9.54
C ASP A 61 6.89 -15.11 10.95
N ARG A 62 8.00 -14.50 11.41
CA ARG A 62 8.03 -13.77 12.68
C ARG A 62 7.03 -12.61 12.68
N THR A 63 6.94 -11.85 11.58
CA THR A 63 5.96 -10.76 11.46
C THR A 63 4.51 -11.26 11.39
N LEU A 64 4.26 -12.43 10.78
CA LEU A 64 2.93 -13.02 10.72
C LEU A 64 2.49 -13.55 12.08
N ALA A 65 3.38 -14.21 12.82
CA ALA A 65 3.08 -14.67 14.18
C ALA A 65 2.76 -13.49 15.10
N GLU A 66 3.53 -12.41 15.00
CA GLU A 66 3.26 -11.16 15.73
C GLU A 66 1.91 -10.56 15.32
N PHE A 67 1.60 -10.54 14.03
CA PHE A 67 0.32 -10.07 13.53
C PHE A 67 -0.88 -10.93 13.99
N MET A 68 -0.73 -12.26 14.01
CA MET A 68 -1.75 -13.16 14.54
C MET A 68 -2.03 -12.92 16.02
N LEU A 69 -1.00 -12.58 16.81
CA LEU A 69 -1.19 -12.18 18.20
C LEU A 69 -1.95 -10.86 18.32
N MET A 70 -1.72 -9.89 17.43
CA MET A 70 -2.51 -8.65 17.41
C MET A 70 -4.00 -8.90 17.10
N LEU A 71 -4.32 -9.97 16.38
CA LEU A 71 -5.71 -10.32 16.04
C LEU A 71 -6.50 -10.91 17.21
N ASP A 72 -5.86 -11.29 18.32
CA ASP A 72 -6.55 -11.77 19.53
C ASP A 72 -7.37 -10.66 20.21
N ASP A 73 -6.93 -9.40 20.09
CA ASP A 73 -7.59 -8.25 20.71
C ASP A 73 -8.36 -7.38 19.71
N TYR A 74 -8.25 -7.67 18.41
CA TYR A 74 -8.93 -6.89 17.36
C TYR A 74 -10.28 -7.49 16.98
N GLU A 75 -11.33 -6.65 16.95
CA GLU A 75 -12.67 -7.02 16.47
C GLU A 75 -12.93 -6.38 15.09
N PRO A 76 -12.90 -7.16 13.99
CA PRO A 76 -13.15 -6.63 12.65
C PRO A 76 -14.59 -6.14 12.46
N LEU A 77 -14.80 -5.27 11.45
CA LEU A 77 -16.14 -4.77 11.10
C LEU A 77 -17.13 -5.88 10.71
N ILE A 78 -16.65 -6.94 10.07
CA ILE A 78 -17.43 -8.14 9.71
C ILE A 78 -17.45 -9.05 10.95
N PRO A 79 -18.64 -9.36 11.50
CA PRO A 79 -18.77 -10.27 12.64
C PRO A 79 -18.35 -11.71 12.34
N ASN A 80 -17.95 -12.44 13.38
CA ASN A 80 -17.46 -13.82 13.25
C ASN A 80 -18.50 -14.76 12.64
N GLU A 81 -19.79 -14.56 12.94
CA GLU A 81 -20.89 -15.41 12.48
C GLU A 81 -21.05 -15.34 10.95
N VAL A 82 -20.80 -14.16 10.37
CA VAL A 82 -20.83 -13.98 8.91
C VAL A 82 -19.68 -14.74 8.27
N THR A 83 -18.48 -14.64 8.86
CA THR A 83 -17.30 -15.35 8.38
C THR A 83 -17.49 -16.86 8.49
N ASP A 84 -18.05 -17.35 9.60
CA ASP A 84 -18.35 -18.77 9.81
C ASP A 84 -19.35 -19.30 8.79
N TYR A 85 -20.39 -18.54 8.46
CA TYR A 85 -21.34 -18.90 7.41
C TYR A 85 -20.65 -19.10 6.05
N TYR A 86 -19.77 -18.19 5.65
CA TYR A 86 -19.06 -18.32 4.37
C TYR A 86 -18.00 -19.43 4.38
N LEU A 87 -17.34 -19.67 5.52
CA LEU A 87 -16.41 -20.78 5.70
C LEU A 87 -17.11 -22.14 5.57
N GLN A 88 -18.26 -22.32 6.24
CA GLN A 88 -19.09 -23.52 6.10
C GLN A 88 -19.58 -23.71 4.66
N ARG A 89 -19.95 -22.62 3.97
CA ARG A 89 -20.39 -22.68 2.57
C ARG A 89 -19.31 -23.20 1.62
N VAL A 90 -18.03 -22.94 1.91
CA VAL A 90 -16.90 -23.48 1.12
C VAL A 90 -16.43 -24.85 1.62
N GLY A 91 -17.05 -25.39 2.69
CA GLY A 91 -16.68 -26.67 3.29
C GLY A 91 -15.42 -26.61 4.16
N PHE A 92 -15.07 -25.44 4.69
CA PHE A 92 -13.94 -25.26 5.60
C PHE A 92 -14.45 -24.90 6.99
N GLU A 93 -14.08 -25.67 8.00
CA GLU A 93 -14.39 -25.37 9.39
C GLU A 93 -13.10 -24.98 10.12
N CYS A 94 -13.14 -23.87 10.84
CA CYS A 94 -11.99 -23.35 11.57
C CYS A 94 -12.41 -23.01 12.99
N GLU A 95 -11.69 -23.55 13.98
CA GLU A 95 -11.92 -23.27 15.39
C GLU A 95 -11.13 -22.04 15.88
N ASP A 96 -10.01 -21.71 15.23
CA ASP A 96 -9.15 -20.58 15.61
C ASP A 96 -9.82 -19.24 15.25
N VAL A 97 -10.20 -18.49 16.27
CA VAL A 97 -10.83 -17.16 16.14
C VAL A 97 -9.91 -16.17 15.42
N ARG A 98 -8.58 -16.28 15.56
CA ARG A 98 -7.63 -15.40 14.89
C ARG A 98 -7.66 -15.59 13.39
N LEU A 99 -7.84 -16.82 12.91
CA LEU A 99 -7.97 -17.11 11.48
C LEU A 99 -9.28 -16.54 10.91
N LYS A 100 -10.39 -16.63 11.66
CA LYS A 100 -11.65 -15.99 11.29
C LYS A 100 -11.50 -14.48 11.18
N ARG A 101 -10.81 -13.86 12.15
CA ARG A 101 -10.55 -12.41 12.17
C ARG A 101 -9.59 -11.97 11.07
N LEU A 102 -8.56 -12.76 10.80
CA LEU A 102 -7.63 -12.54 9.69
C LEU A 102 -8.37 -12.50 8.36
N LEU A 103 -9.20 -13.51 8.09
CA LEU A 103 -9.99 -13.59 6.85
C LEU A 103 -10.94 -12.41 6.73
N SER A 104 -11.60 -12.05 7.84
CA SER A 104 -12.50 -10.90 7.91
C SER A 104 -11.79 -9.58 7.61
N LEU A 105 -10.60 -9.38 8.17
CA LEU A 105 -9.77 -8.20 7.92
C LEU A 105 -9.26 -8.15 6.48
N ALA A 106 -8.85 -9.29 5.92
CA ALA A 106 -8.41 -9.39 4.53
C ALA A 106 -9.54 -9.01 3.56
N ALA A 107 -10.76 -9.50 3.80
CA ALA A 107 -11.93 -9.13 3.02
C ALA A 107 -12.28 -7.64 3.15
N GLN A 108 -12.21 -7.09 4.37
CA GLN A 108 -12.43 -5.65 4.61
C GLN A 108 -11.41 -4.80 3.87
N LYS A 109 -10.13 -5.17 3.94
CA LYS A 109 -9.07 -4.49 3.20
C LYS A 109 -9.33 -4.55 1.70
N PHE A 110 -9.63 -5.73 1.18
CA PHE A 110 -9.91 -5.91 -0.25
C PHE A 110 -11.04 -5.01 -0.75
N VAL A 111 -12.17 -4.96 -0.03
CA VAL A 111 -13.29 -4.06 -0.39
C VAL A 111 -12.90 -2.58 -0.23
N SER A 112 -12.10 -2.25 0.79
CA SER A 112 -11.64 -0.88 1.03
C SER A 112 -10.71 -0.38 -0.08
N ASP A 113 -9.83 -1.24 -0.59
CA ASP A 113 -8.92 -0.91 -1.68
C ASP A 113 -9.73 -0.63 -2.97
N ILE A 114 -10.69 -1.50 -3.32
CA ILE A 114 -11.60 -1.27 -4.46
C ILE A 114 -12.41 0.03 -4.29
N ALA A 115 -12.92 0.30 -3.09
CA ALA A 115 -13.69 1.51 -2.82
C ALA A 115 -12.83 2.77 -2.94
N ALA A 116 -11.57 2.72 -2.51
CA ALA A 116 -10.61 3.81 -2.66
C ALA A 116 -10.32 4.11 -4.13
N ASP A 117 -10.11 3.07 -4.95
CA ASP A 117 -9.86 3.21 -6.38
C ASP A 117 -11.10 3.77 -7.10
N ALA A 118 -12.29 3.21 -6.83
CA ALA A 118 -13.54 3.71 -7.38
C ALA A 118 -13.81 5.17 -6.99
N TYR A 119 -13.44 5.57 -5.76
CA TYR A 119 -13.53 6.97 -5.32
C TYR A 119 -12.61 7.89 -6.13
N GLN A 120 -11.40 7.44 -6.51
CA GLN A 120 -10.52 8.23 -7.37
C GLN A 120 -11.13 8.43 -8.77
N HIS A 121 -11.69 7.38 -9.38
CA HIS A 121 -12.39 7.48 -10.67
C HIS A 121 -13.57 8.46 -10.58
N ALA A 122 -14.40 8.34 -9.53
CA ALA A 122 -15.54 9.21 -9.31
C ALA A 122 -15.10 10.67 -9.15
N ARG A 123 -14.05 10.92 -8.36
CA ARG A 123 -13.50 12.26 -8.09
C ARG A 123 -12.89 12.90 -9.33
N ILE A 124 -12.13 12.16 -10.12
CA ILE A 124 -11.53 12.65 -11.37
C ILE A 124 -12.64 13.03 -12.35
N ARG A 125 -13.67 12.18 -12.51
CA ARG A 125 -14.80 12.45 -13.40
C ARG A 125 -15.59 13.70 -12.97
N THR A 126 -15.94 13.85 -11.69
CA THR A 126 -16.68 15.01 -11.20
C THR A 126 -15.88 16.31 -11.32
N ASN A 127 -14.56 16.26 -11.08
CA ASN A 127 -13.68 17.41 -11.22
C ASN A 127 -13.44 17.80 -12.68
N ALA A 128 -13.30 16.82 -13.58
CA ALA A 128 -13.15 17.03 -15.02
C ALA A 128 -14.44 17.59 -15.66
N ALA A 129 -15.62 17.06 -15.29
CA ALA A 129 -16.91 17.59 -15.72
C ALA A 129 -17.14 19.03 -15.20
N GLY A 130 -16.61 19.34 -14.01
CA GLY A 130 -16.64 20.68 -13.44
C GLY A 130 -15.91 21.72 -14.30
N GLY A 131 -14.79 21.40 -14.97
CA GLY A 131 -14.00 22.36 -15.74
C GLY A 131 -14.70 22.96 -16.96
N ARG A 132 -15.61 22.19 -17.61
CA ARG A 132 -16.30 22.62 -18.84
C ARG A 132 -17.58 23.42 -18.59
N ALA A 133 -18.20 23.28 -17.42
CA ALA A 133 -19.42 24.02 -17.07
C ALA A 133 -19.19 25.51 -16.73
N ARG A 134 -17.92 25.97 -16.65
CA ARG A 134 -17.58 27.36 -16.31
C ARG A 134 -17.68 28.33 -17.49
N VAL A 135 -17.62 27.82 -18.72
CA VAL A 135 -17.45 28.64 -19.93
C VAL A 135 -18.78 28.96 -20.62
N ASN A 136 -19.85 28.19 -20.38
CA ASN A 136 -21.06 28.29 -21.21
C ASN A 136 -22.40 28.45 -20.46
N GLN A 137 -22.39 28.75 -19.15
CA GLN A 137 -23.63 29.05 -18.40
C GLN A 137 -23.42 30.18 -17.38
N PRO A 138 -23.86 31.41 -17.68
CA PRO A 138 -23.69 32.56 -16.77
C PRO A 138 -24.71 32.59 -15.60
N PHE A 139 -25.48 31.52 -15.38
CA PHE A 139 -26.51 31.46 -14.33
C PHE A 139 -26.54 30.11 -13.60
N ALA A 140 -25.43 29.72 -12.97
CA ALA A 140 -25.42 28.61 -12.03
C ALA A 140 -25.11 29.15 -10.63
N GLY A 141 -26.18 29.49 -9.90
CA GLY A 141 -26.12 30.05 -8.55
C GLY A 141 -25.43 29.16 -7.52
N ALA A 142 -25.23 29.71 -6.33
CA ALA A 142 -24.50 29.16 -5.18
C ALA A 142 -24.88 27.71 -4.73
N GLY A 143 -25.93 27.11 -5.29
CA GLY A 143 -26.31 25.70 -5.07
C GLY A 143 -25.37 24.68 -5.73
N HIS A 144 -24.82 24.98 -6.91
CA HIS A 144 -23.99 24.01 -7.67
C HIS A 144 -22.60 23.75 -7.07
N VAL A 145 -22.16 24.56 -6.11
CA VAL A 145 -20.89 24.36 -5.39
C VAL A 145 -21.05 23.29 -4.31
N LYS A 146 -22.23 23.18 -3.69
CA LYS A 146 -22.51 22.20 -2.64
C LYS A 146 -22.63 20.79 -3.22
N ASP A 147 -23.22 20.63 -4.40
CA ASP A 147 -23.35 19.32 -5.06
C ASP A 147 -22.01 18.76 -5.59
N LYS A 148 -21.06 19.64 -5.93
CA LYS A 148 -19.70 19.24 -6.31
C LYS A 148 -18.92 18.52 -5.20
N THR A 149 -19.32 18.70 -3.94
CA THR A 149 -18.71 17.98 -2.80
C THR A 149 -19.32 16.61 -2.55
N ARG A 150 -20.45 16.28 -3.18
CA ARG A 150 -21.09 14.97 -3.03
C ARG A 150 -20.66 14.04 -4.16
N THR A 151 -19.55 13.35 -3.94
CA THR A 151 -19.14 12.24 -4.80
C THR A 151 -20.14 11.09 -4.65
N THR A 152 -20.67 10.60 -5.77
CA THR A 152 -21.58 9.44 -5.81
C THR A 152 -20.85 8.28 -6.49
N LEU A 153 -20.95 7.07 -5.92
CA LEU A 153 -20.41 5.85 -6.53
C LEU A 153 -21.32 5.42 -7.68
N THR A 154 -20.82 5.46 -8.91
CA THR A 154 -21.56 5.04 -10.10
C THR A 154 -21.03 3.71 -10.66
N MET A 155 -21.82 3.07 -11.52
CA MET A 155 -21.41 1.84 -12.19
C MET A 155 -20.19 2.03 -13.09
N GLU A 156 -20.03 3.22 -13.69
CA GLU A 156 -18.88 3.54 -14.54
C GLU A 156 -17.58 3.51 -13.71
N ASP A 157 -17.54 4.18 -12.55
CA ASP A 157 -16.35 4.22 -11.68
C ASP A 157 -16.00 2.85 -11.13
N LEU A 158 -17.03 2.11 -10.69
CA LEU A 158 -16.86 0.78 -10.14
C LEU A 158 -16.38 -0.20 -11.21
N SER A 159 -16.91 -0.11 -12.43
CA SER A 159 -16.49 -0.97 -13.54
C SER A 159 -15.03 -0.71 -13.96
N ALA A 160 -14.59 0.55 -13.93
CA ALA A 160 -13.22 0.93 -14.19
C ALA A 160 -12.27 0.37 -13.11
N ALA A 161 -12.60 0.58 -11.83
CA ALA A 161 -11.81 0.05 -10.73
C ALA A 161 -11.71 -1.49 -10.80
N LEU A 162 -12.84 -2.19 -10.97
CA LEU A 162 -12.87 -3.66 -11.05
C LEU A 162 -12.09 -4.21 -12.25
N ALA A 163 -12.03 -3.48 -13.36
CA ALA A 163 -11.26 -3.90 -14.54
C ALA A 163 -9.75 -3.99 -14.25
N GLU A 164 -9.22 -3.14 -13.36
CA GLU A 164 -7.81 -3.18 -12.93
C GLU A 164 -7.51 -4.46 -12.11
N TYR A 165 -8.50 -4.99 -11.40
CA TYR A 165 -8.44 -6.26 -10.69
C TYR A 165 -8.79 -7.48 -11.59
N GLY A 166 -9.02 -7.27 -12.89
CA GLY A 166 -9.39 -8.32 -13.84
C GLY A 166 -10.85 -8.78 -13.77
N ILE A 167 -11.72 -8.03 -13.09
CA ILE A 167 -13.14 -8.35 -12.92
C ILE A 167 -13.97 -7.56 -13.96
N ASN A 168 -14.67 -8.27 -14.85
CA ASN A 168 -15.47 -7.65 -15.91
C ASN A 168 -16.93 -7.45 -15.46
N SER A 169 -17.29 -6.23 -15.05
CA SER A 169 -18.66 -5.84 -14.71
C SER A 169 -19.31 -5.09 -15.88
N ARG A 170 -20.01 -5.81 -16.76
CA ARG A 170 -20.75 -5.21 -17.88
C ARG A 170 -22.23 -5.14 -17.54
N LYS A 171 -22.72 -3.94 -17.22
CA LYS A 171 -24.15 -3.67 -17.11
C LYS A 171 -24.61 -2.89 -18.35
N PRO A 172 -25.49 -3.45 -19.20
CA PRO A 172 -26.08 -2.68 -20.28
C PRO A 172 -26.97 -1.57 -19.71
N GLU A 173 -26.95 -0.39 -20.33
CA GLU A 173 -27.78 0.75 -19.87
C GLU A 173 -29.28 0.51 -20.11
N TYR A 174 -29.62 -0.29 -21.12
CA TYR A 174 -30.97 -0.68 -21.45
C TYR A 174 -31.00 -2.11 -22.02
N TYR A 175 -32.13 -2.80 -21.83
CA TYR A 175 -32.44 -4.04 -22.54
C TYR A 175 -33.24 -3.65 -23.80
N MET A 176 -32.83 -4.16 -24.96
CA MET A 176 -33.62 -4.11 -26.20
C MET A 176 -34.42 -5.40 -26.35
#